data_AF-A0A7I4Z1Q8-F1
#
_entry.id   AF-A0A7I4Z1Q8-F1
#
_cell.length_a   1.000
_cell.length_b   1.000
_cell.length_c   1.000
_cell.angle_alpha   90.00
_cell.angle_beta   90.00
_cell.angle_gamma   90.00
#
_symmetry.space_group_name_H-M   'P 1'
#
loop_
_entity.id
_entity.type
_entity.pdbx_description
1 polymer ?
#
loop_
_entity_poly.entity_id
_entity_poly.type
_entity_poly.pdbx_seq_one_letter_code
_entity_poly.pdbx_strand_id
1 'polypeptide(L)'
;MKGTAALEQQQHQQRIGVGHHIHRWFARLMEGDTGFENKPRPGRPFAVDDSVIVDTIKEDPEANTADLQQDLGVLNERSLVAF
;
A
#
# COMPACT_ATOMS: atom_id res chain seq x y z
N MET A 1 -20.75 43.14 -7.02
CA MET A 1 -20.32 42.53 -5.76
C MET A 1 -20.68 41.04 -5.78
N LYS A 2 -19.86 40.19 -6.40
CA LYS A 2 -20.04 38.73 -6.44
C LYS A 2 -18.73 38.11 -5.93
N GLY A 3 -18.55 38.07 -4.61
CA GLY A 3 -17.27 37.69 -4.00
C GLY A 3 -17.38 36.72 -2.82
N THR A 4 -18.60 36.31 -2.45
CA THR A 4 -18.83 35.48 -1.26
C THR A 4 -19.13 34.02 -1.59
N ALA A 5 -19.89 33.75 -2.67
CA ALA A 5 -20.29 32.38 -3.02
C ALA A 5 -19.11 31.48 -3.44
N ALA A 6 -18.10 32.03 -4.13
CA ALA A 6 -16.92 31.27 -4.52
C ALA A 6 -16.01 30.94 -3.32
N LEU A 7 -15.96 31.84 -2.33
CA LEU A 7 -15.16 31.65 -1.11
C LEU A 7 -15.79 30.60 -0.18
N GLU A 8 -17.12 30.54 -0.11
CA GLU A 8 -17.85 29.50 0.65
C GLU A 8 -17.73 28.11 0.01
N GLN A 9 -17.82 28.01 -1.32
CA GLN A 9 -17.60 26.73 -2.01
C GLN A 9 -16.16 26.23 -1.84
N GLN A 10 -15.18 27.14 -1.87
CA GLN A 10 -13.78 26.82 -1.62
C GLN A 10 -13.53 26.41 -0.15
N GLN A 11 -14.22 27.02 0.82
CA GLN A 11 -14.17 26.58 2.24
C GLN A 11 -14.85 25.23 2.47
N HIS A 12 -15.95 24.91 1.77
CA HIS A 12 -16.59 23.61 1.86
C HIS A 12 -15.67 22.48 1.37
N GLN A 13 -14.92 22.74 0.29
CA GLN A 13 -13.91 21.82 -0.24
C GLN A 13 -12.72 21.61 0.72
N GLN A 14 -12.44 22.56 1.61
CA GLN A 14 -11.30 22.49 2.56
C GLN A 14 -11.62 21.80 3.90
N ARG A 15 -12.84 21.31 4.12
CA ARG A 15 -13.20 20.52 5.33
C ARG A 15 -12.86 19.03 5.23
N ILE A 16 -12.09 18.64 4.22
CA ILE A 16 -11.59 17.28 4.04
C ILE A 16 -10.32 17.11 4.91
N GLY A 17 -10.49 17.08 6.23
CA GLY A 17 -9.35 16.93 7.14
C GLY A 17 -9.68 16.16 8.42
N VAL A 18 -10.90 16.30 8.94
CA VAL A 18 -11.26 15.68 10.23
C VAL A 18 -12.63 14.98 10.16
N GLY A 19 -13.61 15.58 9.45
CA GLY A 19 -14.95 15.01 9.33
C GLY A 19 -14.97 13.62 8.70
N HIS A 20 -14.21 13.40 7.63
CA HIS A 20 -14.14 12.10 6.95
C HIS A 20 -13.62 10.97 7.87
N HIS A 21 -12.63 11.26 8.73
CA HIS A 21 -12.13 10.27 9.69
C HIS A 21 -13.16 9.96 10.77
N ILE A 22 -13.84 10.98 11.30
CA ILE A 22 -14.90 10.79 12.31
C ILE A 22 -16.03 9.93 11.74
N HIS A 23 -16.51 10.23 10.52
CA HIS A 23 -17.55 9.42 9.87
C HIS A 23 -17.12 7.97 9.66
N ARG A 24 -15.88 7.72 9.25
CA ARG A 24 -15.33 6.36 9.09
C ARG A 24 -15.25 5.62 10.43
N TRP A 25 -14.88 6.30 11.52
CA TRP A 25 -14.85 5.70 12.86
C TRP A 25 -16.25 5.35 13.37
N PHE A 26 -17.23 6.23 13.17
CA PHE A 26 -18.63 5.92 13.51
C PHE A 26 -19.15 4.72 12.72
N ALA A 27 -18.83 4.62 11.43
CA ALA A 27 -19.21 3.46 10.62
C ALA A 27 -18.60 2.16 11.17
N ARG A 28 -17.30 2.15 11.48
CA ARG A 28 -16.63 0.99 12.12
C ARG A 28 -17.32 0.58 13.42
N LEU A 29 -17.64 1.55 14.28
CA LEU A 29 -18.30 1.28 15.55
C LEU A 29 -19.69 0.68 15.36
N MET A 30 -20.47 1.19 14.39
CA MET A 30 -21.80 0.67 14.06
C MET A 30 -21.77 -0.75 13.47
N GLU A 31 -20.67 -1.11 12.80
CA GLU A 31 -20.41 -2.48 12.32
C GLU A 31 -19.91 -3.43 13.43
N GLY A 32 -19.74 -2.93 14.67
CA GLY A 32 -19.24 -3.70 15.81
C GLY A 32 -17.70 -3.78 15.91
N ASP A 33 -16.96 -3.06 15.05
CA ASP A 33 -15.51 -2.92 15.14
C ASP A 33 -15.16 -1.83 16.16
N THR A 34 -14.98 -2.25 17.41
CA THR A 34 -14.57 -1.39 18.54
C THR A 34 -13.05 -1.24 18.67
N GLY A 35 -12.28 -1.81 17.75
CA GLY A 35 -10.82 -1.81 17.80
C GLY A 35 -10.23 -0.46 17.39
N PHE A 36 -9.42 0.14 18.25
CA PHE A 36 -8.68 1.37 17.93
C PHE A 36 -7.48 1.13 17.02
N GLU A 37 -7.03 -0.12 16.90
CA GLU A 37 -5.89 -0.45 16.08
C GLU A 37 -6.16 -0.30 14.59
N ASN A 38 -5.08 -0.02 13.86
CA ASN A 38 -5.11 -0.10 12.41
C ASN A 38 -5.38 -1.56 12.01
N LYS A 39 -6.34 -1.76 11.10
CA LYS A 39 -6.49 -3.07 10.45
C LYS A 39 -5.19 -3.41 9.72
N PRO A 40 -4.84 -4.71 9.63
CA PRO A 40 -3.73 -5.16 8.81
C PRO A 40 -3.83 -4.51 7.43
N ARG A 41 -2.78 -3.78 7.05
CA ARG A 41 -2.70 -3.22 5.72
C ARG A 41 -2.23 -4.34 4.79
N PRO A 42 -2.78 -4.43 3.57
CA PRO A 42 -2.16 -5.28 2.57
C PRO A 42 -0.69 -4.86 2.46
N GLY A 43 0.21 -5.83 2.63
CA GLY A 43 1.64 -5.60 2.52
C GLY A 43 2.03 -5.17 1.10
N ARG A 44 3.32 -4.92 0.90
CA ARG A 44 3.86 -4.79 -0.46
C ARG A 44 3.55 -6.10 -1.21
N PRO A 45 2.94 -6.05 -2.40
CA PRO A 45 2.76 -7.25 -3.22
C PRO A 45 4.12 -7.91 -3.45
N PHE A 46 4.21 -9.20 -3.17
CA PHE A 46 5.38 -10.00 -3.51
C PHE A 46 5.35 -10.28 -5.01
N ALA A 47 6.50 -10.11 -5.67
CA ALA A 47 6.64 -10.42 -7.10
C ALA A 47 6.73 -11.94 -7.35
N VAL A 48 7.15 -12.71 -6.35
CA VAL A 48 7.38 -14.15 -6.41
C VAL A 48 6.93 -14.80 -5.11
N ASP A 49 6.40 -16.01 -5.21
CA ASP A 49 5.99 -16.84 -4.07
C ASP A 49 7.18 -17.62 -3.48
N ASP A 50 7.18 -17.83 -2.17
CA ASP A 50 8.29 -18.46 -1.44
C ASP A 50 8.51 -19.91 -1.91
N SER A 51 7.46 -20.62 -2.34
CA SER A 51 7.60 -21.99 -2.84
C SER A 51 8.44 -22.05 -4.10
N VAL A 52 8.32 -21.04 -4.98
CA VAL A 52 9.08 -20.97 -6.23
C VAL A 52 10.56 -20.80 -5.92
N ILE A 53 10.90 -19.91 -4.97
CA ILE A 53 12.28 -19.71 -4.52
C ILE A 53 12.87 -21.01 -3.97
N VAL A 54 12.09 -21.72 -3.13
CA VAL A 54 12.52 -22.99 -2.55
C VAL A 54 12.77 -24.05 -3.61
N ASP A 55 11.92 -24.14 -4.63
CA ASP A 55 12.09 -25.13 -5.69
C ASP A 55 13.29 -24.80 -6.58
N THR A 56 13.54 -23.53 -6.91
CA THR A 56 14.74 -23.11 -7.65
C THR A 56 16.03 -23.45 -6.88
N ILE A 57 16.07 -23.24 -5.56
CA ILE A 57 17.24 -23.59 -4.73
C ILE A 57 17.46 -25.10 -4.63
N LYS A 58 16.39 -25.91 -4.70
CA LYS A 58 16.54 -27.37 -4.73
C LYS A 58 17.11 -27.87 -6.06
N GLU A 59 16.73 -27.22 -7.17
CA GLU A 59 17.21 -27.56 -8.51
C GLU A 59 18.68 -27.16 -8.69
N ASP A 60 19.06 -25.98 -8.19
CA ASP A 60 20.45 -25.51 -8.16
C ASP A 60 20.82 -24.89 -6.81
N PRO A 61 21.42 -25.68 -5.90
CA PRO A 61 21.83 -25.19 -4.57
C PRO A 61 22.97 -24.17 -4.60
N GLU A 62 23.74 -24.11 -5.69
CA GLU A 62 24.87 -23.19 -5.85
C GLU A 62 24.45 -21.89 -6.56
N ALA A 63 23.17 -21.77 -6.95
CA ALA A 63 22.63 -20.59 -7.59
C ALA A 63 22.84 -19.36 -6.72
N ASN A 64 23.51 -18.34 -7.28
CA ASN A 64 23.68 -17.08 -6.60
C ASN A 64 22.41 -16.21 -6.76
N THR A 65 22.30 -15.14 -5.95
CA THR A 65 21.11 -14.29 -5.97
C THR A 65 20.87 -13.59 -7.32
N ALA A 66 21.91 -13.34 -8.12
CA ALA A 66 21.75 -12.73 -9.45
C ALA A 66 21.16 -13.73 -10.45
N ASP A 67 21.59 -14.99 -10.40
CA ASP A 67 21.04 -16.06 -11.24
C ASP A 67 19.56 -16.31 -10.88
N LEU A 68 19.24 -16.41 -9.57
CA LEU A 68 17.87 -16.53 -9.10
C LEU A 68 16.99 -15.34 -9.53
N GLN A 69 17.53 -14.12 -9.54
CA GLN A 69 16.81 -12.94 -10.03
C GLN A 69 16.47 -13.02 -11.51
N GLN A 70 17.43 -13.48 -12.31
CA GLN A 70 17.23 -13.67 -13.74
C GLN A 70 16.18 -14.76 -14.01
N ASP A 71 16.29 -15.89 -13.34
CA ASP A 71 15.40 -17.04 -13.53
C ASP A 71 13.97 -16.74 -13.07
N LEU A 72 13.82 -16.01 -11.96
CA LEU A 72 12.53 -15.62 -11.40
C LEU A 72 11.99 -14.30 -12.00
N GLY A 73 12.74 -13.64 -12.87
CA GLY A 73 12.35 -12.39 -13.52
C GLY A 73 12.15 -11.21 -12.55
N VAL A 74 12.86 -11.19 -11.42
CA VAL A 74 12.68 -10.17 -10.36
C VAL A 74 13.78 -9.11 -10.43
N LEU A 75 13.36 -7.84 -10.48
CA LEU A 75 14.28 -6.71 -10.40
C LEU A 75 14.69 -6.45 -8.95
N ASN A 76 15.98 -6.20 -8.71
CA ASN A 76 16.46 -5.78 -7.41
C ASN A 76 16.12 -4.30 -7.13
N GLU A 77 15.97 -3.95 -5.86
CA GLU A 77 15.64 -2.59 -5.41
C GLU A 77 16.72 -1.56 -5.78
N ARG A 78 17.97 -2.00 -5.98
CA ARG A 78 19.09 -1.16 -6.45
C ARG A 78 18.95 -0.73 -7.91
N SER A 79 18.25 -1.50 -8.73
CA SER A 79 18.01 -1.18 -10.15
C SER A 79 16.88 -0.15 -10.35
N LEU A 80 16.07 0.09 -9.32
CA LEU A 80 14.92 0.99 -9.38
C LEU A 80 15.24 2.45 -9.01
N VAL A 81 16.48 2.77 -8.63
CA VAL A 81 16.93 4.14 -8.25
C VAL A 81 17.81 4.77 -9.33
N ALA A 82 17.50 4.52 -10.60
CA ALA A 82 18.12 5.21 -11.73
C ALA A 82 17.11 6.19 -12.35
N PHE A 83 16.80 7.29 -11.65
CA PHE A 83 16.23 8.53 -12.20
C PHE A 83 16.64 9.72 -11.33
#